data_AF-A0A0R3PXA1-F1
#
_entry.id   AF-A0A0R3PXA1-F1
#
_cell.length_a   1.000
_cell.length_b   1.000
_cell.length_c   1.000
_cell.angle_alpha   90.00
_cell.angle_beta   90.00
_cell.angle_gamma   90.00
#
_symmetry.space_group_name_H-M   'P 1'
#
loop_
_entity.id
_entity.type
_entity.pdbx_description
1 polymer ?
#
loop_
_entity_poly.entity_id
_entity_poly.type
_entity_poly.pdbx_seq_one_letter_code
_entity_poly.pdbx_strand_id
1 'polypeptide(L)'
;MPSDIHVPPTTYERLKKHQKEFSTALRHPDSPEWFNKEYNEKLKKELLWAAPYDARFPQVRKERQCFAYYVDFHRCNELMGKDYKPCKFFQNVYKMAESTRASPEEIERREKYLRAELREMNPVDPFTWSYPMKLSYSFFMILFNKICMKVMWSSSIVANREFRIRTRFQGAGVLVGLSLVSTHLYNIWYKKPYYFAIFPRLIATGVMGALGYGLGSLREHHYKTRDAVVQHYIELHPQDFDHFNDRNGRPFSEVLLPWYPRRAQYTKY
;
A
#
# COMPACT_ATOMS: atom_id res chain seq x y z
N MET A 1 40.21 18.64 32.09
CA MET A 1 38.96 19.33 31.74
C MET A 1 38.28 18.48 30.68
N PRO A 2 36.95 18.23 30.75
CA PRO A 2 36.29 17.49 29.68
C PRO A 2 36.56 18.25 28.38
N SER A 3 37.14 17.57 27.39
CA SER A 3 37.30 18.08 26.04
C SER A 3 36.02 18.75 25.59
N ASP A 4 36.10 19.90 24.91
CA ASP A 4 34.93 20.61 24.41
C ASP A 4 34.13 19.72 23.43
N ILE A 5 33.18 18.94 23.94
CA ILE A 5 32.33 18.07 23.14
C ILE A 5 31.34 18.97 22.39
N HIS A 6 31.52 19.05 21.08
CA HIS A 6 30.61 19.80 20.20
C HIS A 6 29.30 19.04 20.01
N VAL A 7 28.20 19.59 20.52
CA VAL A 7 26.85 19.02 20.32
C VAL A 7 26.34 19.45 18.94
N PRO A 8 25.95 18.50 18.06
CA PRO A 8 25.40 18.85 16.74
C PRO A 8 24.09 19.65 16.88
N PRO A 9 23.82 20.62 16.00
CA PRO A 9 22.58 21.38 16.01
C PRO A 9 21.40 20.47 15.63
N THR A 10 20.25 20.73 16.26
CA THR A 10 18.99 20.04 15.98
C THR A 10 18.46 20.38 14.58
N THR A 11 17.62 19.51 14.02
CA THR A 11 16.93 19.76 12.73
C THR A 11 16.26 21.14 12.71
N TYR A 12 15.65 21.56 13.82
CA TYR A 12 15.01 22.87 13.95
C TYR A 12 16.01 24.04 13.90
N GLU A 13 17.13 23.93 14.61
CA GLU A 13 18.19 24.96 14.57
C GLU A 13 18.83 25.04 13.19
N ARG A 14 19.03 23.89 12.52
CA ARG A 14 19.53 23.83 11.15
C ARG A 14 18.55 24.46 10.17
N LEU A 15 17.25 24.18 10.30
CA LEU A 15 16.20 24.81 9.49
C LEU A 15 16.17 26.33 9.69
N LYS A 16 16.28 26.82 10.93
CA LYS A 16 16.40 28.26 11.21
C LYS A 16 17.63 28.88 10.58
N LYS A 17 18.77 28.18 10.60
CA LYS A 17 20.00 28.61 9.94
C LYS A 17 19.78 28.70 8.43
N HIS A 18 19.25 27.65 7.82
CA HIS A 18 18.91 27.63 6.40
C HIS A 18 17.89 28.71 6.02
N GLN A 19 16.87 28.97 6.84
CA GLN A 19 15.87 30.02 6.60
C GLN A 19 16.49 31.42 6.61
N LYS A 20 17.54 31.64 7.42
CA LYS A 20 18.29 32.91 7.43
C LYS A 20 19.21 33.06 6.22
N GLU A 21 19.81 31.96 5.77
CA GLU A 21 20.74 31.93 4.63
C GLU A 21 20.01 32.00 3.28
N PHE A 22 18.89 31.30 3.16
CA PHE A 22 18.09 31.18 1.93
C PHE A 22 16.72 31.83 2.16
N SER A 23 16.59 33.11 1.77
CA SER A 23 15.32 33.86 1.88
C SER A 23 14.24 33.36 0.92
N THR A 24 14.64 32.72 -0.18
CA THR A 24 13.75 32.09 -1.17
C THR A 24 13.51 30.63 -0.79
N ALA A 25 12.31 30.31 -0.32
CA ALA A 25 11.98 29.01 0.29
C ALA A 25 11.87 27.83 -0.70
N LEU A 26 12.05 28.05 -2.00
CA LEU A 26 11.90 27.03 -3.04
C LEU A 26 13.04 27.14 -4.05
N ARG A 27 13.62 25.99 -4.43
CA ARG A 27 14.60 25.92 -5.52
C ARG A 27 13.92 26.36 -6.82
N HIS A 28 14.65 27.05 -7.70
CA HIS A 28 14.12 27.41 -9.02
C HIS A 28 13.86 26.12 -9.83
N PRO A 29 12.69 25.96 -10.47
CA PRO A 29 12.34 24.74 -11.21
C PRO A 29 13.34 24.45 -12.35
N ASP A 30 13.93 25.50 -12.92
CA ASP A 30 14.89 25.38 -14.05
C ASP A 30 16.34 25.12 -13.61
N SER A 31 16.61 24.93 -12.32
CA SER A 31 17.97 24.68 -11.83
C SER A 31 18.44 23.24 -12.16
N PRO A 32 19.66 23.04 -12.67
CA PRO A 32 20.20 21.70 -12.94
C PRO A 32 20.37 20.85 -11.66
N GLU A 33 20.31 21.50 -10.49
CA GLU A 33 20.37 20.89 -9.17
C GLU A 33 19.10 20.12 -8.79
N TRP A 34 17.97 20.37 -9.48
CA TRP A 34 16.69 19.75 -9.15
C TRP A 34 16.75 18.21 -9.19
N PHE A 35 17.45 17.68 -10.20
CA PHE A 35 17.57 16.24 -10.44
C PHE A 35 18.93 15.65 -10.02
N ASN A 36 19.81 16.42 -9.36
CA ASN A 36 21.13 15.93 -8.95
C ASN A 36 21.03 15.11 -7.63
N LYS A 37 21.37 13.82 -7.72
CA LYS A 37 21.36 12.89 -6.57
C LYS A 37 22.32 13.31 -5.45
N GLU A 38 23.56 13.67 -5.78
CA GLU A 38 24.60 14.01 -4.81
C GLU A 38 24.21 15.24 -4.00
N TYR A 39 23.65 16.24 -4.68
CA TYR A 39 23.14 17.45 -4.07
C TYR A 39 21.96 17.16 -3.13
N ASN A 40 21.01 16.33 -3.57
CA ASN A 40 19.87 15.91 -2.74
C ASN A 40 20.31 15.11 -1.50
N GLU A 41 21.31 14.23 -1.63
CA GLU A 41 21.88 13.50 -0.50
C GLU A 41 22.63 14.42 0.48
N LYS A 42 23.38 15.40 -0.03
CA LYS A 42 24.06 16.43 0.78
C LYS A 42 23.04 17.24 1.59
N LEU A 43 22.00 17.76 0.93
CA LEU A 43 20.93 18.51 1.59
C LEU A 43 20.22 17.67 2.65
N LYS A 44 19.95 16.39 2.36
CA LYS A 44 19.34 15.49 3.35
C LYS A 44 20.21 15.35 4.61
N LYS A 45 21.54 15.27 4.46
CA LYS A 45 22.50 15.18 5.58
C LYS A 45 22.65 16.51 6.34
N GLU A 46 22.59 17.64 5.62
CA GLU A 46 22.68 18.98 6.22
C GLU A 46 21.40 19.34 6.98
N LEU A 47 20.22 19.14 6.40
CA LEU A 47 18.94 19.52 7.02
C LEU A 47 18.52 18.59 8.15
N LEU A 48 18.53 17.28 7.92
CA LEU A 48 18.00 16.32 8.89
C LEU A 48 19.08 15.94 9.89
N TRP A 49 18.83 16.24 11.16
CA TRP A 49 19.58 15.63 12.25
C TRP A 49 18.87 14.35 12.70
N ALA A 50 19.65 13.29 12.86
CA ALA A 50 19.21 12.05 13.49
C ALA A 50 20.09 11.77 14.70
N ALA A 51 19.50 11.22 15.76
CA ALA A 51 20.27 10.74 16.90
C ALA A 51 21.23 9.64 16.44
N PRO A 52 22.48 9.61 16.94
CA PRO A 52 23.43 8.55 16.62
C PRO A 52 22.91 7.19 17.10
N TYR A 53 23.48 6.12 16.54
CA TYR A 53 23.15 4.77 16.97
C TYR A 53 23.59 4.57 18.43
N ASP A 54 22.64 4.20 19.29
CA ASP A 54 22.89 3.88 20.69
C ASP A 54 22.80 2.36 20.86
N ALA A 55 23.94 1.73 21.19
CA ALA A 55 24.04 0.29 21.35
C ALA A 55 23.14 -0.27 22.47
N ARG A 56 22.65 0.57 23.41
CA ARG A 56 21.67 0.17 24.43
C ARG A 56 20.32 -0.23 23.84
N PHE A 57 20.00 0.24 22.63
CA PHE A 57 18.71 0.03 21.97
C PHE A 57 18.89 -0.59 20.57
N PRO A 58 19.32 -1.86 20.46
CA PRO A 58 19.53 -2.53 19.18
C PRO A 58 18.20 -2.89 18.48
N GLN A 59 17.09 -2.87 19.20
CA GLN A 59 15.77 -3.21 18.67
C GLN A 59 15.25 -2.12 17.73
N VAL A 60 14.55 -2.54 16.67
CA VAL A 60 13.92 -1.63 15.70
C VAL A 60 12.88 -0.73 16.36
N ARG A 61 12.15 -1.25 17.35
CA ARG A 61 11.18 -0.48 18.15
C ARG A 61 11.89 0.22 19.31
N LYS A 62 12.05 1.53 19.19
CA LYS A 62 12.78 2.39 20.13
C LYS A 62 11.90 2.97 21.25
N GLU A 63 10.93 2.20 21.75
CA GLU A 63 9.93 2.68 22.71
C GLU A 63 10.56 3.18 24.03
N ARG A 64 11.61 2.48 24.52
CA ARG A 64 12.32 2.85 25.76
C ARG A 64 13.42 3.89 25.57
N GLN A 65 13.79 4.22 24.33
CA GLN A 65 14.88 5.16 24.06
C GLN A 65 14.50 6.57 24.57
N CYS A 66 13.29 7.04 24.30
CA CYS A 66 12.85 8.38 24.73
C CYS A 66 12.94 8.55 26.25
N PHE A 67 12.41 7.57 27.01
CA PHE A 67 12.39 7.62 28.47
C PHE A 67 13.80 7.59 29.08
N ALA A 68 14.70 6.73 28.56
CA ALA A 68 16.07 6.67 29.06
C ALA A 68 16.81 8.00 28.87
N TYR A 69 16.69 8.62 27.69
CA TYR A 69 17.31 9.92 27.40
C TYR A 69 16.69 11.07 28.19
N TYR A 70 15.41 10.99 28.53
CA TYR A 70 14.75 11.93 29.44
C TYR A 70 15.36 11.86 30.85
N VAL A 71 15.48 10.66 31.41
CA VAL A 71 16.12 10.46 32.73
C VAL A 71 17.58 10.89 32.70
N ASP A 72 18.32 10.54 31.64
CA ASP A 72 19.72 10.92 31.45
C ASP A 72 19.88 12.46 31.42
N PHE A 73 18.96 13.19 30.77
CA PHE A 73 18.98 14.66 30.74
C PHE A 73 18.78 15.27 32.14
N HIS A 74 17.79 14.81 32.89
CA HIS A 74 17.52 15.34 34.22
C HIS A 74 18.67 15.01 35.19
N ARG A 75 19.19 13.79 35.13
CA ARG A 75 20.37 13.39 35.90
C ARG A 75 21.62 14.20 35.54
N CYS A 76 21.82 14.50 34.25
CA CYS A 76 22.92 15.35 33.79
C CYS A 76 22.82 16.76 34.38
N ASN A 77 21.62 17.35 34.38
CA ASN A 77 21.39 18.68 34.94
C ASN A 77 21.61 18.74 36.46
N GLU A 78 21.23 17.68 37.19
CA GLU A 78 21.44 17.60 38.64
C GLU A 78 22.93 17.46 39.01
N LEU A 79 23.68 16.65 38.25
CA LEU A 79 25.10 16.40 38.54
C LEU A 79 26.03 17.51 38.04
N MET A 80 25.78 18.05 36.84
CA MET A 80 26.69 18.97 36.16
C MET A 80 26.19 20.42 36.13
N GLY A 81 24.95 20.67 36.53
CA GLY A 81 24.29 21.97 36.39
C GLY A 81 23.73 22.21 34.98
N LYS A 82 22.88 23.24 34.85
CA LYS A 82 22.17 23.56 33.59
C LYS A 82 23.09 24.08 32.47
N ASP A 83 24.26 24.62 32.83
CA ASP A 83 25.18 25.27 31.88
C ASP A 83 26.10 24.27 31.15
N TYR A 84 26.02 22.98 31.50
CA TYR A 84 26.85 21.96 30.88
C TYR A 84 26.35 21.63 29.45
N LYS A 85 27.08 22.15 28.44
CA LYS A 85 26.73 22.04 27.01
C LYS A 85 26.36 20.61 26.57
N PRO A 86 27.06 19.53 26.99
CA PRO A 86 26.70 18.17 26.60
C PRO A 86 25.34 17.69 27.10
N CYS A 87 24.78 18.26 28.18
CA CYS A 87 23.42 17.88 28.62
C CYS A 87 22.37 18.19 27.53
N LYS A 88 22.62 19.20 26.68
CA LYS A 88 21.78 19.54 25.53
C LYS A 88 21.63 18.37 24.54
N PHE A 89 22.63 17.49 24.43
CA PHE A 89 22.55 16.31 23.57
C PHE A 89 21.40 15.40 23.99
N PHE A 90 21.31 15.05 25.28
CA PHE A 90 20.24 14.21 25.80
C PHE A 90 18.87 14.87 25.58
N GLN A 91 18.82 16.19 25.74
CA GLN A 91 17.62 16.98 25.49
C GLN A 91 17.12 16.87 24.05
N ASN A 92 18.03 16.98 23.09
CA ASN A 92 17.71 16.89 21.67
C ASN A 92 17.15 15.51 21.30
N VAL A 93 17.71 14.43 21.88
CA VAL A 93 17.31 13.06 21.55
C VAL A 93 15.90 12.74 22.06
N TYR A 94 15.55 13.08 23.31
CA TYR A 94 14.21 12.76 23.84
C TYR A 94 13.12 13.65 23.20
N LYS A 95 13.41 14.93 22.92
CA LYS A 95 12.45 15.84 22.25
C LYS A 95 12.16 15.45 20.80
N MET A 96 13.12 14.82 20.11
CA MET A 96 12.85 14.24 18.78
C MET A 96 11.77 13.15 18.86
N ALA A 97 11.88 12.25 19.84
CA ALA A 97 10.89 11.20 20.03
C ALA A 97 9.53 11.76 20.48
N GLU A 98 9.52 12.88 21.19
CA GLU A 98 8.29 13.59 21.55
C GLU A 98 7.48 14.05 20.33
N SER A 99 8.13 14.42 19.22
CA SER A 99 7.42 14.75 17.96
C SER A 99 6.62 13.57 17.38
N THR A 100 6.95 12.33 17.77
CA THR A 100 6.20 11.13 17.38
C THR A 100 5.10 10.74 18.38
N ARG A 101 5.02 11.42 19.53
CA ARG A 101 3.99 11.18 20.54
C ARG A 101 2.67 11.76 20.04
N ALA A 102 1.65 10.92 19.89
CA ALA A 102 0.30 11.39 19.63
C ALA A 102 -0.16 12.28 20.80
N SER A 103 -0.82 13.40 20.50
CA SER A 103 -1.40 14.25 21.53
C SER A 103 -2.48 13.48 22.30
N PRO A 104 -2.71 13.79 23.60
CA PRO A 104 -3.77 13.14 24.37
C PRO A 104 -5.15 13.28 23.70
N GLU A 105 -5.42 14.41 23.05
CA GLU A 105 -6.64 14.62 22.25
C GLU A 105 -6.73 13.69 21.04
N GLU A 106 -5.60 13.44 20.35
CA GLU A 106 -5.54 12.50 19.22
C GLU A 106 -5.66 11.05 19.69
N ILE A 107 -5.12 10.71 20.87
CA ILE A 107 -5.29 9.41 21.52
C ILE A 107 -6.77 9.21 21.88
N GLU A 108 -7.40 10.18 22.54
CA GLU A 108 -8.82 10.14 22.87
C GLU A 108 -9.69 10.03 21.60
N ARG A 109 -9.36 10.78 20.54
CA ARG A 109 -10.03 10.66 19.24
C ARG A 109 -9.89 9.23 18.68
N ARG A 110 -8.68 8.66 18.70
CA ARG A 110 -8.42 7.28 18.22
C ARG A 110 -9.11 6.23 19.08
N GLU A 111 -9.12 6.38 20.41
CA GLU A 111 -9.81 5.50 21.34
C GLU A 111 -11.33 5.58 21.18
N LYS A 112 -11.86 6.79 20.94
CA LYS A 112 -13.27 7.01 20.59
C LYS A 112 -13.62 6.33 19.26
N TYR A 113 -12.73 6.38 18.27
CA TYR A 113 -12.93 5.60 17.04
C TYR A 113 -12.83 4.10 17.28
N LEU A 114 -11.93 3.60 18.14
CA LEU A 114 -11.73 2.16 18.34
C LEU A 114 -12.85 1.50 19.17
N ARG A 115 -13.48 2.22 20.10
CA ARG A 115 -14.66 1.72 20.82
C ARG A 115 -15.85 1.61 19.85
N ALA A 116 -16.27 0.38 19.57
CA ALA A 116 -17.53 0.12 18.87
C ALA A 116 -18.67 0.80 19.64
N GLU A 117 -19.58 1.50 18.92
CA GLU A 117 -20.81 2.20 19.38
C GLU A 117 -20.78 3.74 19.43
N LEU A 118 -19.64 4.43 19.38
CA LEU A 118 -19.59 5.91 19.41
C LEU A 118 -19.37 6.59 18.05
N ARG A 119 -19.27 5.81 16.97
CA ARG A 119 -18.92 6.30 15.63
C ARG A 119 -20.17 6.54 14.80
N GLU A 120 -20.27 7.71 14.17
CA GLU A 120 -21.36 8.02 13.22
C GLU A 120 -21.37 6.98 12.08
N MET A 121 -22.57 6.56 11.69
CA MET A 121 -22.76 5.53 10.67
C MET A 121 -22.39 6.06 9.29
N ASN A 122 -21.23 5.65 8.76
CA ASN A 122 -20.85 5.89 7.38
C ASN A 122 -21.28 4.69 6.49
N PRO A 123 -22.09 4.90 5.44
CA PRO A 123 -22.47 3.85 4.49
C PRO A 123 -21.30 3.26 3.70
N VAL A 124 -20.15 3.93 3.62
CA VAL A 124 -19.00 3.48 2.82
C VAL A 124 -18.02 2.63 3.64
N ASP A 125 -17.95 2.84 4.95
CA ASP A 125 -16.98 2.17 5.83
C ASP A 125 -17.62 1.02 6.63
N PRO A 126 -17.36 -0.26 6.31
CA PRO A 126 -18.01 -1.39 6.98
C PRO A 126 -17.71 -1.48 8.49
N PHE A 127 -16.65 -0.81 8.95
CA PHE A 127 -16.26 -0.79 10.36
C PHE A 127 -17.17 0.07 11.23
N THR A 128 -17.95 1.00 10.66
CA THR A 128 -18.93 1.81 11.41
C THR A 128 -20.26 1.08 11.57
N TRP A 129 -20.51 0.02 10.80
CA TRP A 129 -21.79 -0.70 10.81
C TRP A 129 -22.02 -1.47 12.10
N SER A 130 -23.30 -1.64 12.46
CA SER A 130 -23.70 -2.51 13.57
C SER A 130 -23.26 -3.96 13.31
N TYR A 131 -22.98 -4.72 14.37
CA TYR A 131 -22.59 -6.13 14.28
C TYR A 131 -23.48 -6.99 13.34
N PRO A 132 -24.81 -6.88 13.34
CA PRO A 132 -25.64 -7.65 12.39
C PRO A 132 -25.37 -7.29 10.92
N MET A 133 -25.07 -6.02 10.60
CA MET A 133 -24.71 -5.60 9.24
C MET A 133 -23.28 -5.99 8.84
N LYS A 134 -22.35 -6.05 9.81
CA LYS A 134 -20.99 -6.56 9.56
C LYS A 134 -21.00 -8.05 9.23
N LEU A 135 -21.84 -8.82 9.92
CA LEU A 135 -22.02 -10.25 9.66
C LEU A 135 -22.55 -10.50 8.24
N SER A 136 -23.56 -9.75 7.80
CA SER A 136 -24.11 -9.90 6.45
C SER A 136 -23.12 -9.49 5.35
N TYR A 137 -22.37 -8.39 5.54
CA TYR A 137 -21.34 -7.95 4.59
C TYR A 137 -20.15 -8.90 4.53
N SER A 138 -19.68 -9.40 5.67
CA SER A 138 -18.58 -10.37 5.72
C SER A 138 -19.00 -11.67 5.03
N PHE A 139 -20.25 -12.12 5.21
CA PHE A 139 -20.80 -13.25 4.47
C PHE A 139 -20.82 -12.98 2.96
N PHE A 140 -21.28 -11.80 2.55
CA PHE A 140 -21.30 -11.39 1.14
C PHE A 140 -19.90 -11.32 0.53
N MET A 141 -18.91 -10.74 1.23
CA MET A 141 -17.53 -10.63 0.76
C MET A 141 -16.80 -11.98 0.76
N ILE A 142 -17.06 -12.86 1.72
CA ILE A 142 -16.52 -14.24 1.72
C ILE A 142 -17.13 -15.03 0.55
N LEU A 143 -18.43 -14.86 0.29
CA LEU A 143 -19.09 -15.47 -0.86
C LEU A 143 -18.53 -14.91 -2.17
N PHE A 144 -18.33 -13.59 -2.26
CA PHE A 144 -17.76 -12.91 -3.42
C PHE A 144 -16.29 -13.30 -3.66
N ASN A 145 -15.45 -13.38 -2.61
CA ASN A 145 -14.06 -13.83 -2.72
C ASN A 145 -13.97 -15.33 -3.06
N LYS A 146 -14.83 -16.18 -2.50
CA LYS A 146 -14.89 -17.60 -2.90
C LYS A 146 -15.34 -17.75 -4.35
N ILE A 147 -16.25 -16.91 -4.84
CA ILE A 147 -16.66 -16.88 -6.24
C ILE A 147 -15.53 -16.34 -7.13
N CYS A 148 -14.88 -15.23 -6.77
CA CYS A 148 -13.78 -14.61 -7.51
C CYS A 148 -12.51 -15.46 -7.53
N MET A 149 -12.08 -16.07 -6.42
CA MET A 149 -10.96 -17.02 -6.41
C MET A 149 -11.27 -18.24 -7.28
N LYS A 150 -12.50 -18.75 -7.27
CA LYS A 150 -12.92 -19.86 -8.14
C LYS A 150 -13.01 -19.45 -9.60
N VAL A 151 -13.24 -18.18 -9.91
CA VAL A 151 -13.16 -17.58 -11.25
C VAL A 151 -11.70 -17.39 -11.69
N MET A 152 -10.80 -17.00 -10.79
CA MET A 152 -9.39 -16.74 -11.10
C MET A 152 -8.54 -18.02 -11.21
N TRP A 153 -8.84 -19.05 -10.41
CA TRP A 153 -8.23 -20.39 -10.51
C TRP A 153 -8.74 -21.21 -11.70
N SER A 154 -9.79 -20.72 -12.37
CA SER A 154 -10.31 -21.31 -13.61
C SER A 154 -9.34 -21.06 -14.78
N SER A 155 -8.56 -19.97 -14.77
CA SER A 155 -7.84 -19.49 -15.95
C SER A 155 -6.61 -20.32 -16.36
N SER A 156 -6.22 -21.36 -15.61
CA SER A 156 -4.91 -22.01 -15.78
C SER A 156 -4.93 -23.51 -16.04
N ILE A 157 -6.07 -24.15 -16.32
CA ILE A 157 -6.10 -25.61 -16.53
C ILE A 157 -6.93 -25.96 -17.76
N VAL A 158 -6.22 -26.46 -18.77
CA VAL A 158 -6.60 -27.41 -19.84
C VAL A 158 -8.08 -27.42 -20.25
N ALA A 159 -8.30 -27.05 -21.51
CA ALA A 159 -9.58 -26.97 -22.19
C ALA A 159 -10.39 -28.28 -22.16
N ASN A 160 -11.18 -28.47 -21.11
CA ASN A 160 -12.30 -29.43 -21.10
C ASN A 160 -13.58 -28.77 -21.62
N ARG A 161 -14.44 -29.55 -22.29
CA ARG A 161 -15.72 -29.08 -22.87
C ARG A 161 -16.62 -28.36 -21.85
N GLU A 162 -16.53 -28.75 -20.57
CA GLU A 162 -17.23 -28.14 -19.44
C GLU A 162 -16.77 -26.69 -19.13
N PHE A 163 -15.48 -26.39 -19.33
CA PHE A 163 -14.95 -25.05 -19.06
C PHE A 163 -15.50 -24.00 -20.03
N ARG A 164 -15.70 -24.41 -21.29
CA ARG A 164 -16.23 -23.59 -22.37
C ARG A 164 -17.66 -23.12 -22.11
N ILE A 165 -18.49 -24.03 -21.60
CA ILE A 165 -19.86 -23.76 -21.17
C ILE A 165 -19.82 -22.68 -20.08
N ARG A 166 -19.01 -22.91 -19.04
CA ARG A 166 -18.89 -22.02 -17.89
C ARG A 166 -18.51 -20.57 -18.26
N THR A 167 -17.60 -20.35 -19.21
CA THR A 167 -17.19 -18.98 -19.59
C THR A 167 -18.26 -18.20 -20.36
N ARG A 168 -19.18 -18.85 -21.07
CA ARG A 168 -20.31 -18.19 -21.74
C ARG A 168 -21.39 -17.78 -20.74
N PHE A 169 -21.69 -18.69 -19.82
CA PHE A 169 -22.67 -18.44 -18.76
C PHE A 169 -22.20 -17.40 -17.74
N GLN A 170 -20.88 -17.22 -17.56
CA GLN A 170 -20.34 -16.13 -16.77
C GLN A 170 -20.71 -14.75 -17.33
N GLY A 171 -20.57 -14.53 -18.64
CA GLY A 171 -20.96 -13.25 -19.28
C GLY A 171 -22.45 -12.96 -19.12
N ALA A 172 -23.29 -13.98 -19.31
CA ALA A 172 -24.73 -13.87 -19.07
C ALA A 172 -25.06 -13.55 -17.60
N GLY A 173 -24.41 -14.23 -16.65
CA GLY A 173 -24.64 -14.03 -15.22
C GLY A 173 -24.29 -12.62 -14.73
N VAL A 174 -23.18 -12.04 -15.22
CA VAL A 174 -22.80 -10.67 -14.86
C VAL A 174 -23.81 -9.64 -15.38
N LEU A 175 -24.22 -9.72 -16.65
CA LEU A 175 -25.18 -8.76 -17.20
C LEU A 175 -26.57 -8.88 -16.58
N VAL A 176 -27.02 -10.10 -16.26
CA VAL A 176 -28.27 -10.32 -15.50
C VAL A 176 -28.15 -9.69 -14.11
N GLY A 177 -27.04 -9.90 -13.40
CA GLY A 177 -26.80 -9.31 -12.08
C GLY A 177 -26.83 -7.78 -12.11
N LEU A 178 -26.12 -7.17 -13.07
CA LEU A 178 -26.11 -5.70 -13.26
C LEU A 178 -27.50 -5.16 -13.62
N SER A 179 -28.25 -5.85 -14.47
CA SER A 179 -29.63 -5.50 -14.81
C SER A 179 -30.54 -5.50 -13.57
N LEU A 180 -30.47 -6.55 -12.75
CA LEU A 180 -31.25 -6.64 -11.52
C LEU A 180 -30.89 -5.53 -10.52
N VAL A 181 -29.60 -5.26 -10.30
CA VAL A 181 -29.15 -4.16 -9.43
C VAL A 181 -29.60 -2.81 -9.97
N SER A 182 -29.47 -2.57 -11.28
CA SER A 182 -29.93 -1.34 -11.93
C SER A 182 -31.44 -1.11 -11.72
N THR A 183 -32.26 -2.14 -11.95
CA THR A 183 -33.71 -2.04 -11.72
C THR A 183 -34.06 -1.78 -10.25
N HIS A 184 -33.29 -2.35 -9.32
CA HIS A 184 -33.47 -2.12 -7.89
C HIS A 184 -33.14 -0.67 -7.50
N LEU A 185 -32.02 -0.14 -7.97
CA LEU A 185 -31.62 1.25 -7.74
C LEU A 185 -32.62 2.23 -8.35
N TYR A 186 -33.15 1.94 -9.54
CA TYR A 186 -34.20 2.73 -10.17
C TYR A 186 -35.46 2.80 -9.30
N ASN A 187 -35.87 1.67 -8.69
CA ASN A 187 -37.02 1.65 -7.79
C ASN A 187 -36.81 2.49 -6.54
N ILE A 188 -35.60 2.44 -5.96
CA ILE A 188 -35.24 3.25 -4.80
C ILE A 188 -35.29 4.74 -5.15
N TRP A 189 -34.67 5.14 -6.27
CA TRP A 189 -34.59 6.53 -6.71
C TRP A 189 -35.97 7.15 -6.95
N TYR A 190 -36.84 6.42 -7.67
CA TYR A 190 -38.19 6.89 -8.00
C TYR A 190 -39.26 6.48 -6.98
N LYS A 191 -38.86 5.94 -5.82
CA LYS A 191 -39.75 5.49 -4.73
C LYS A 191 -40.88 4.58 -5.22
N LYS A 192 -40.59 3.64 -6.12
CA LYS A 192 -41.56 2.66 -6.64
C LYS A 192 -41.47 1.35 -5.83
N PRO A 193 -42.60 0.65 -5.58
CA PRO A 193 -42.57 -0.64 -4.91
C PRO A 193 -41.86 -1.70 -5.77
N TYR A 194 -41.30 -2.74 -5.15
CA TYR A 194 -40.44 -3.71 -5.83
C TYR A 194 -41.15 -4.45 -7.00
N TYR A 195 -42.45 -4.69 -6.87
CA TYR A 195 -43.27 -5.41 -7.85
C TYR A 195 -43.75 -4.54 -9.02
N PHE A 196 -43.43 -3.25 -9.02
CA PHE A 196 -43.82 -2.34 -10.09
C PHE A 196 -43.27 -2.82 -11.45
N ALA A 197 -44.15 -3.04 -12.43
CA ALA A 197 -43.80 -3.44 -13.79
C ALA A 197 -42.88 -4.69 -13.87
N ILE A 198 -43.20 -5.75 -13.13
CA ILE A 198 -42.34 -6.94 -13.04
C ILE A 198 -42.10 -7.65 -14.38
N PHE A 199 -43.16 -7.85 -15.19
CA PHE A 199 -43.06 -8.57 -16.47
C PHE A 199 -42.13 -7.90 -17.50
N PRO A 200 -42.27 -6.60 -17.84
CA PRO A 200 -41.35 -5.96 -18.78
C PRO A 200 -39.90 -5.93 -18.26
N ARG A 201 -39.69 -5.90 -16.94
CA ARG A 201 -38.36 -5.95 -16.32
C ARG A 201 -37.72 -7.33 -16.39
N LEU A 202 -38.50 -8.39 -16.24
CA LEU A 202 -38.04 -9.76 -16.43
C LEU A 202 -37.65 -9.99 -17.90
N ILE A 203 -38.44 -9.47 -18.84
CA ILE A 203 -38.11 -9.52 -20.28
C ILE A 203 -36.80 -8.78 -20.54
N ALA A 204 -36.65 -7.54 -20.05
CA ALA A 204 -35.43 -6.76 -20.22
C ALA A 204 -34.19 -7.46 -19.62
N THR A 205 -34.34 -8.08 -18.45
CA THR A 205 -33.26 -8.86 -17.82
C THR A 205 -32.89 -10.10 -18.63
N GLY A 206 -33.89 -10.78 -19.21
CA GLY A 206 -33.67 -11.91 -20.13
C GLY A 206 -32.91 -11.49 -21.40
N VAL A 207 -33.28 -10.35 -21.99
CA VAL A 207 -32.57 -9.77 -23.15
C VAL A 207 -31.12 -9.45 -22.80
N MET A 208 -30.86 -8.82 -21.65
CA MET A 208 -29.50 -8.56 -21.18
C MET A 208 -28.68 -9.84 -20.96
N GLY A 209 -29.31 -10.90 -20.44
CA GLY A 209 -28.68 -12.22 -20.33
C GLY A 209 -28.30 -12.82 -21.69
N ALA A 210 -29.20 -12.73 -22.68
CA ALA A 210 -28.93 -13.18 -24.04
C ALA A 210 -27.80 -12.39 -24.72
N LEU A 211 -27.78 -11.07 -24.55
CA LEU A 211 -26.67 -10.22 -25.01
C LEU A 211 -25.35 -10.62 -24.34
N GLY A 212 -25.36 -10.89 -23.05
CA GLY A 212 -24.17 -11.32 -22.30
C GLY A 212 -23.64 -12.68 -22.78
N TYR A 213 -24.54 -13.61 -23.12
CA TYR A 213 -24.17 -14.87 -23.75
C TYR A 213 -23.56 -14.67 -25.14
N GLY A 214 -24.18 -13.81 -25.96
CA GLY A 214 -23.69 -13.47 -27.31
C GLY A 214 -22.29 -12.86 -27.30
N LEU A 215 -22.07 -11.86 -26.45
CA LEU A 215 -20.74 -11.25 -26.25
C LEU A 215 -19.71 -12.26 -25.73
N GLY A 216 -20.13 -13.13 -24.80
CA GLY A 216 -19.29 -14.23 -24.31
C GLY A 216 -18.86 -15.19 -25.43
N SER A 217 -19.76 -15.51 -26.36
CA SER A 217 -19.48 -16.36 -27.52
C SER A 217 -18.54 -15.69 -28.53
N LEU A 218 -18.74 -14.40 -28.83
CA LEU A 218 -17.87 -13.62 -29.71
C LEU A 218 -16.44 -13.51 -29.16
N ARG A 219 -16.31 -13.24 -27.86
CA ARG A 219 -15.02 -13.19 -27.16
C ARG A 219 -14.28 -14.53 -27.26
N GLU A 220 -15.01 -15.65 -27.08
CA GLU A 220 -14.42 -16.98 -27.21
C GLU A 220 -13.93 -17.25 -28.64
N HIS A 221 -14.66 -16.80 -29.65
CA HIS A 221 -14.23 -16.92 -31.05
C HIS A 221 -12.94 -16.13 -31.32
N HIS A 222 -12.87 -14.89 -30.83
CA HIS A 222 -11.68 -14.06 -30.94
C HIS A 222 -10.44 -14.67 -30.27
N TYR A 223 -10.59 -15.24 -29.06
CA TYR A 223 -9.45 -15.89 -28.41
C TYR A 223 -9.00 -17.16 -29.13
N LYS A 224 -9.92 -17.94 -29.70
CA LYS A 224 -9.55 -19.11 -30.51
C LYS A 224 -8.77 -18.73 -31.75
N THR A 225 -9.19 -17.69 -32.47
CA THR A 225 -8.48 -17.24 -33.68
C THR A 225 -7.11 -16.70 -33.32
N ARG A 226 -7.00 -15.90 -32.26
CA ARG A 226 -5.71 -15.41 -31.75
C ARG A 226 -4.77 -16.56 -31.38
N ASP A 227 -5.23 -17.50 -30.56
CA ASP A 227 -4.39 -18.61 -30.09
C ASP A 227 -3.99 -19.54 -31.25
N ALA A 228 -4.88 -19.76 -32.22
CA ALA A 228 -4.54 -20.50 -33.44
C ALA A 228 -3.47 -19.80 -34.29
N VAL A 229 -3.55 -18.47 -34.44
CA VAL A 229 -2.53 -17.67 -35.15
C VAL A 229 -1.19 -17.72 -34.41
N VAL A 230 -1.20 -17.58 -33.08
CA VAL A 230 0.02 -17.65 -32.27
C VAL A 230 0.65 -19.03 -32.38
N GLN A 231 -0.15 -20.09 -32.26
CA GLN A 231 0.35 -21.46 -32.41
C GLN A 231 0.96 -21.68 -33.81
N HIS A 232 0.27 -21.24 -34.86
CA HIS A 232 0.77 -21.35 -36.23
C HIS A 232 2.06 -20.55 -36.45
N TYR A 233 2.18 -19.37 -35.84
CA TYR A 233 3.40 -18.56 -35.92
C TYR A 233 4.60 -19.27 -35.26
N ILE A 234 4.39 -19.87 -34.09
CA ILE A 234 5.41 -20.65 -33.37
C ILE A 234 5.88 -21.85 -34.20
N GLU A 235 4.95 -22.54 -34.87
CA GLU A 235 5.27 -23.69 -35.74
C GLU A 235 6.10 -23.28 -36.97
N LEU A 236 5.81 -22.12 -37.56
CA LEU A 236 6.56 -21.59 -38.72
C LEU A 236 7.95 -21.05 -38.35
N HIS A 237 8.11 -20.51 -37.14
CA HIS A 237 9.33 -19.82 -36.70
C HIS A 237 9.93 -20.45 -35.43
N PRO A 238 10.38 -21.72 -35.47
CA PRO A 238 10.99 -22.34 -34.30
C PRO A 238 12.22 -21.57 -33.80
N GLN A 239 12.99 -20.98 -34.72
CA GLN A 239 14.20 -20.18 -34.47
C GLN A 239 13.95 -19.03 -33.46
N ASP A 240 12.79 -18.36 -33.56
CA ASP A 240 12.43 -17.22 -32.70
C ASP A 240 12.20 -17.67 -31.24
N PHE A 241 11.90 -18.95 -31.05
CA PHE A 241 11.49 -19.55 -29.79
C PHE A 241 12.49 -20.57 -29.24
N ASP A 242 13.71 -20.62 -29.80
CA ASP A 242 14.76 -21.58 -29.41
C ASP A 242 15.09 -21.53 -27.92
N HIS A 243 14.97 -20.35 -27.30
CA HIS A 243 15.21 -20.14 -25.87
C HIS A 243 14.19 -20.85 -24.95
N PHE A 244 13.05 -21.32 -25.49
CA PHE A 244 12.08 -22.13 -24.75
C PHE A 244 12.37 -23.64 -24.81
N ASN A 245 13.25 -24.09 -25.71
CA ASN A 245 13.64 -25.49 -25.84
C ASN A 245 14.65 -25.92 -24.76
N ASP A 246 15.25 -24.97 -24.03
CA ASP A 246 16.11 -25.20 -22.86
C ASP A 246 15.28 -25.66 -21.64
N ARG A 247 14.79 -26.90 -21.69
CA ARG A 247 13.98 -27.50 -20.60
C ARG A 247 14.69 -27.56 -19.26
N ASN A 248 16.02 -27.60 -19.26
CA ASN A 248 16.83 -27.70 -18.06
C ASN A 248 17.17 -26.33 -17.45
N GLY A 249 16.77 -25.23 -18.10
CA GLY A 249 17.19 -23.88 -17.75
C GLY A 249 18.71 -23.70 -17.77
N ARG A 250 19.19 -22.50 -17.42
CA ARG A 250 20.61 -22.31 -17.10
C ARG A 250 20.87 -22.79 -15.67
N PRO A 251 21.98 -23.48 -15.38
CA PRO A 251 22.32 -23.85 -14.01
C PRO A 251 22.44 -22.58 -13.16
N PHE A 252 22.07 -22.67 -11.87
CA PHE A 252 22.14 -21.50 -10.98
C PHE A 252 23.53 -20.85 -10.97
N SER A 253 24.60 -21.60 -11.22
CA SER A 253 25.96 -21.06 -11.37
C SER A 253 26.09 -19.98 -12.44
N GLU A 254 25.32 -20.04 -13.52
CA GLU A 254 25.32 -19.04 -14.60
C GLU A 254 24.37 -17.87 -14.34
N VAL A 255 23.38 -18.04 -13.46
CA VAL A 255 22.31 -17.06 -13.17
C VAL A 255 22.60 -16.26 -11.91
N LEU A 256 23.39 -16.83 -10.98
CA LEU A 256 23.71 -16.20 -9.70
C LEU A 256 24.45 -14.88 -9.94
N LEU A 257 23.71 -13.79 -9.80
CA LEU A 257 24.28 -12.46 -9.68
C LEU A 257 25.21 -12.44 -8.46
N PRO A 258 26.32 -11.68 -8.50
CA PRO A 258 27.20 -11.54 -7.35
C PRO A 258 26.38 -11.07 -6.15
N TRP A 259 26.43 -11.86 -5.08
CA TRP A 259 25.73 -11.52 -3.84
C TRP A 259 26.41 -10.28 -3.24
N TYR A 260 25.69 -9.16 -3.22
CA TYR A 260 26.14 -7.95 -2.55
C TYR A 260 25.64 -7.99 -1.10
N PRO A 261 26.48 -8.36 -0.11
CA PRO A 261 26.08 -8.24 1.28
C PRO A 261 25.71 -6.79 1.55
N ARG A 262 24.56 -6.56 2.18
CA ARG A 262 24.39 -5.35 3.00
C ARG A 262 25.33 -5.49 4.20
N ARG A 263 26.60 -5.12 4.00
CA ARG A 263 27.54 -4.89 5.09
C ARG A 263 26.95 -3.71 5.87
N ALA A 264 26.36 -3.99 7.03
CA ALA A 264 26.26 -2.97 8.06
C ALA A 264 27.65 -2.36 8.18
N GLN A 265 27.75 -1.05 7.96
CA GLN A 265 29.02 -0.33 8.00
C GLN A 265 29.60 -0.51 9.41
N TYR A 266 30.51 -1.46 9.58
CA TYR A 266 31.37 -1.50 10.75
C TYR A 266 32.36 -0.35 10.57
N THR A 267 32.00 0.84 11.05
CA THR A 267 32.97 1.92 11.22
C THR A 267 33.98 1.45 12.26
N LYS A 268 35.20 1.19 11.79
CA LYS A 268 36.35 0.91 12.64
C LYS A 268 36.74 2.21 13.35
N TYR A 269 36.68 2.15 14.68
CA TYR A 269 37.18 3.10 15.70
C TYR A 269 36.39 4.39 15.87
#